data_AF-A0A7Z8VLU6-F1
#
_entry.id   AF-A0A7Z8VLU6-F1
#
_cell.length_a   1.000
_cell.length_b   1.000
_cell.length_c   1.000
_cell.angle_alpha   90.00
_cell.angle_beta   90.00
_cell.angle_gamma   90.00
#
_symmetry.space_group_name_H-M   'P 1'
#
loop_
_entity.id
_entity.type
_entity.pdbx_description
1 polymer ?
#
loop_
_entity_poly.entity_id
_entity_poly.type
_entity_poly.pdbx_seq_one_letter_code
_entity_poly.pdbx_strand_id
1 'polypeptide(L)'
;MNDATAKNLALSHMWVAFTAFILACFMGEYQVLERSGLFDALSSPSVYFASVSTHGVLMAFVLTTFFIMGFGYYTASHSLKVPVWSPKLAWFGFGLALVGVVIAAVPLLTGLASVLYTFYPPVHAHSAFYIGVTLLVVGSWVWCAISGSPYFCESSFWASKPKFAAKA
;
A
#
# COMPACT_ATOMS: atom_id res chain seq x y z
N MET A 1 3.46 -19.96 -18.28
CA MET A 1 3.93 -18.57 -18.55
C MET A 1 4.47 -17.99 -17.26
N ASN A 2 5.78 -17.75 -17.19
CA ASN A 2 6.36 -16.87 -16.17
C ASN A 2 6.23 -15.44 -16.70
N ASP A 3 5.22 -14.70 -16.24
CA ASP A 3 5.14 -13.26 -16.53
C ASP A 3 6.19 -12.54 -15.67
N ALA A 4 7.35 -12.27 -16.27
CA ALA A 4 8.45 -11.56 -15.60
C ALA A 4 7.98 -10.20 -15.04
N THR A 5 6.99 -9.57 -15.68
CA THR A 5 6.39 -8.31 -15.21
C THR A 5 5.67 -8.51 -13.89
N ALA A 6 4.78 -9.51 -13.81
CA ALA A 6 4.03 -9.83 -12.60
C ALA A 6 4.98 -10.16 -11.43
N LYS A 7 6.04 -10.94 -11.69
CA LYS A 7 7.07 -11.24 -10.70
C LYS A 7 7.77 -9.97 -10.19
N ASN A 8 8.20 -9.10 -11.09
CA ASN A 8 8.93 -7.89 -10.72
C ASN A 8 8.03 -6.89 -9.97
N LEU A 9 6.78 -6.74 -10.39
CA LEU A 9 5.79 -5.94 -9.67
C LEU A 9 5.55 -6.51 -8.27
N ALA A 10 5.28 -7.80 -8.15
CA ALA A 10 5.06 -8.45 -6.86
C ALA A 10 6.25 -8.22 -5.91
N LEU A 11 7.48 -8.49 -6.37
CA LEU A 11 8.68 -8.28 -5.56
C LEU A 11 8.89 -6.82 -5.19
N SER A 12 8.68 -5.88 -6.11
CA SER A 12 8.86 -4.43 -5.83
C SER A 12 7.89 -3.95 -4.76
N HIS A 13 6.64 -4.40 -4.81
CA HIS A 13 5.66 -4.11 -3.77
C HIS A 13 6.05 -4.73 -2.43
N MET A 14 6.50 -6.00 -2.43
CA MET A 14 6.95 -6.68 -1.21
C MET A 14 8.14 -5.97 -0.58
N TRP A 15 9.10 -5.49 -1.37
CA TRP A 15 10.23 -4.71 -0.87
C TRP A 15 9.77 -3.44 -0.15
N VAL A 16 8.86 -2.67 -0.73
CA VAL A 16 8.32 -1.46 -0.08
C VAL A 16 7.57 -1.83 1.20
N ALA A 17 6.71 -2.85 1.14
CA ALA A 17 5.90 -3.31 2.26
C ALA A 17 6.77 -3.74 3.45
N PHE A 18 7.73 -4.65 3.24
CA PHE A 18 8.56 -5.15 4.32
C PHE A 18 9.61 -4.14 4.80
N THR A 19 10.07 -3.23 3.94
CA THR A 19 10.91 -2.11 4.40
C THR A 19 10.12 -1.18 5.32
N ALA A 20 8.88 -0.83 4.95
CA ALA A 20 7.99 -0.05 5.80
C ALA A 20 7.68 -0.76 7.12
N PHE A 21 7.48 -2.08 7.09
CA PHE A 21 7.27 -2.91 8.28
C PHE A 21 8.46 -2.85 9.24
N ILE A 22 9.69 -3.04 8.75
CA ILE A 22 10.91 -2.97 9.56
C ILE A 22 11.02 -1.60 10.23
N LEU A 23 10.80 -0.51 9.49
CA LEU A 23 10.80 0.84 10.07
C LEU A 23 9.71 0.99 11.14
N ALA A 24 8.50 0.49 10.88
CA ALA A 24 7.41 0.53 11.84
C ALA A 24 7.71 -0.27 13.11
N CYS A 25 8.40 -1.41 13.03
CA CYS A 25 8.79 -2.20 14.20
C CYS A 25 9.61 -1.37 15.19
N PHE A 26 10.65 -0.66 14.73
CA PHE A 26 11.46 0.20 15.61
C PHE A 26 10.63 1.31 16.28
N MET A 27 9.65 1.87 15.57
CA MET A 27 8.74 2.88 16.13
C MET A 27 7.77 2.27 17.16
N GLY A 28 7.32 1.04 16.94
CA GLY A 28 6.49 0.29 17.88
C GLY A 28 7.24 -0.07 19.16
N GLU A 29 8.48 -0.53 19.02
CA GLU A 29 9.39 -0.77 20.15
C GLU A 29 9.63 0.50 20.96
N TYR A 30 9.88 1.63 20.29
CA TYR A 30 10.01 2.93 20.96
C TYR A 30 8.76 3.28 21.80
N GLN A 31 7.55 3.05 21.29
CA GLN A 31 6.31 3.32 22.04
C GLN A 31 6.23 2.51 23.33
N VAL A 32 6.62 1.23 23.27
CA VAL A 32 6.66 0.36 24.45
C VAL A 32 7.71 0.85 25.45
N LEU A 33 8.91 1.20 24.98
CA LEU A 33 9.99 1.71 25.83
C LEU A 33 9.61 3.01 26.53
N GLU A 34 9.06 3.99 25.80
CA GLU A 34 8.61 5.27 26.36
C GLU A 34 7.52 5.07 27.42
N ARG A 35 6.57 4.17 27.16
CA ARG A 35 5.46 3.87 28.08
C ARG A 35 5.81 2.92 29.22
N SER A 36 6.96 2.27 29.18
CA SER A 36 7.38 1.31 30.21
C SER A 36 7.70 1.96 31.56
N GLY A 37 8.04 3.25 31.57
CA GLY A 37 8.56 3.95 32.76
C GLY A 37 9.95 3.50 33.19
N LEU A 38 10.66 2.69 32.38
CA LEU A 38 12.00 2.19 32.69
C LEU A 38 13.10 3.20 32.36
N PHE A 39 12.83 4.15 31.45
CA PHE A 39 13.82 5.10 30.93
C PHE A 39 13.24 6.52 30.87
N ASP A 40 13.43 7.30 31.95
CA ASP A 40 12.93 8.69 32.04
C ASP A 40 13.42 9.57 30.88
N ALA A 41 14.64 9.31 30.38
CA ALA A 41 15.23 10.06 29.26
C ALA A 41 14.46 9.91 27.94
N LEU A 42 13.62 8.89 27.79
CA LEU A 42 12.79 8.68 26.59
C LEU A 42 11.41 9.35 26.69
N SER A 43 11.03 9.86 27.86
CA SER A 43 9.69 10.43 28.06
C SER A 43 9.57 11.77 27.32
N SER A 44 8.86 11.73 26.20
CA SER A 44 8.62 12.90 25.36
C SER A 44 7.30 12.75 24.62
N PRO A 45 6.25 13.51 25.01
CA PRO A 45 4.95 13.44 24.36
C PRO A 45 5.01 13.72 22.86
N SER A 46 5.82 14.67 22.42
CA SER A 46 5.92 15.04 21.00
C SER A 46 6.49 13.91 20.15
N VAL A 47 7.57 13.28 20.62
CA VAL A 47 8.21 12.15 19.93
C VAL A 47 7.31 10.92 19.99
N TYR A 48 6.62 10.70 21.12
CA TYR A 48 5.64 9.63 21.25
C TYR A 48 4.51 9.74 20.22
N PHE A 49 3.87 10.92 20.09
CA PHE A 49 2.78 11.09 19.12
C PHE A 49 3.27 11.06 17.67
N ALA A 50 4.46 11.58 17.38
CA ALA A 50 5.08 11.42 16.07
C ALA A 50 5.34 9.94 15.74
N SER A 51 5.83 9.17 16.72
CA SER A 51 6.07 7.73 16.59
C SER A 51 4.79 6.93 16.37
N VAL A 52 3.76 7.13 17.21
CA VAL A 52 2.46 6.46 17.08
C VAL A 52 1.82 6.75 15.71
N SER A 53 1.89 8.02 15.26
CA SER A 53 1.31 8.42 13.98
C SER A 53 2.03 7.75 12.82
N THR A 54 3.36 7.83 12.81
CA THR A 54 4.16 7.23 11.73
C THR A 54 4.06 5.72 11.72
N HIS A 55 4.18 5.06 12.88
CA HIS A 55 3.98 3.62 13.03
C HIS A 55 2.62 3.19 12.48
N GLY A 56 1.55 3.86 12.93
CA GLY A 56 0.20 3.55 12.50
C GLY A 56 0.00 3.72 10.99
N VAL A 57 0.54 4.81 10.38
CA VAL A 57 0.44 5.02 8.94
C VAL A 57 1.24 3.98 8.14
N LEU A 58 2.46 3.66 8.59
CA LEU A 58 3.28 2.62 7.95
C LEU A 58 2.60 1.25 8.01
N MET A 59 2.01 0.88 9.15
CA MET A 59 1.35 -0.41 9.32
C MET A 59 -0.01 -0.49 8.62
N ALA A 60 -0.86 0.53 8.78
CA ALA A 60 -2.25 0.48 8.33
C ALA A 60 -2.43 0.85 6.85
N PHE A 61 -1.56 1.70 6.30
CA PHE A 61 -1.67 2.15 4.91
C PHE A 61 -0.54 1.63 4.03
N VAL A 62 0.72 1.85 4.40
CA VAL A 62 1.84 1.53 3.49
C VAL A 62 2.04 0.02 3.35
N LEU A 63 2.29 -0.67 4.47
CA LEU A 63 2.50 -2.12 4.50
C LEU A 63 1.34 -2.86 3.84
N THR A 64 0.11 -2.63 4.33
CA THR A 64 -1.09 -3.34 3.87
C THR A 64 -1.35 -3.10 2.39
N THR A 65 -1.29 -1.85 1.91
CA THR A 65 -1.58 -1.51 0.51
C THR A 65 -0.56 -2.16 -0.42
N PHE A 66 0.74 -1.98 -0.15
CA PHE A 66 1.77 -2.59 -1.00
C PHE A 66 1.75 -4.11 -0.91
N PHE A 67 1.57 -4.68 0.29
CA PHE A 67 1.48 -6.13 0.45
C PHE A 67 0.31 -6.72 -0.34
N ILE A 68 -0.89 -6.15 -0.22
CA ILE A 68 -2.10 -6.63 -0.93
C ILE A 68 -1.90 -6.53 -2.44
N MET A 69 -1.42 -5.38 -2.95
CA MET A 69 -1.19 -5.20 -4.38
C MET A 69 -0.14 -6.18 -4.93
N GLY A 70 0.99 -6.33 -4.23
CA GLY A 70 2.05 -7.25 -4.61
C GLY A 70 1.62 -8.71 -4.57
N PHE A 71 0.94 -9.11 -3.50
CA PHE A 71 0.38 -10.45 -3.35
C PHE A 71 -0.68 -10.75 -4.39
N GLY A 72 -1.49 -9.76 -4.74
CA GLY A 72 -2.50 -9.86 -5.79
C GLY A 72 -1.90 -10.12 -7.17
N TYR A 73 -0.81 -9.43 -7.56
CA TYR A 73 -0.12 -9.74 -8.81
C TYR A 73 0.46 -11.16 -8.82
N TYR A 74 1.03 -11.59 -7.70
CA TYR A 74 1.57 -12.95 -7.57
C TYR A 74 0.46 -14.01 -7.70
N THR A 75 -0.63 -13.86 -6.96
CA THR A 75 -1.74 -14.83 -6.98
C THR A 75 -2.46 -14.87 -8.33
N ALA A 76 -2.72 -13.72 -8.95
CA ALA A 76 -3.34 -13.66 -10.28
C ALA A 76 -2.49 -14.37 -11.34
N SER A 77 -1.18 -14.08 -11.39
CA SER A 77 -0.29 -14.67 -12.38
C SER A 77 0.04 -16.15 -12.10
N HIS A 78 0.21 -16.52 -10.83
CA HIS A 78 0.67 -17.87 -10.46
C HIS A 78 -0.48 -18.87 -10.32
N SER A 79 -1.54 -18.51 -9.60
CA SER A 79 -2.66 -19.39 -9.30
C SER A 79 -3.73 -19.36 -10.39
N LEU A 80 -4.08 -18.15 -10.87
CA LEU A 80 -5.14 -17.97 -11.86
C LEU A 80 -4.65 -17.96 -13.30
N LYS A 81 -3.32 -17.93 -13.51
CA LYS A 81 -2.66 -17.87 -14.83
C LYS A 81 -3.09 -16.67 -15.67
N VAL A 82 -3.52 -15.58 -15.02
CA VAL A 82 -3.92 -14.34 -15.67
C VAL A 82 -2.70 -13.42 -15.78
N PRO A 83 -2.28 -13.00 -16.98
CA PRO A 83 -1.18 -12.07 -17.15
C PRO A 83 -1.58 -10.65 -16.72
N VAL A 84 -0.60 -9.79 -16.46
CA VAL A 84 -0.87 -8.37 -16.19
C VAL A 84 -1.39 -7.71 -17.47
N TRP A 85 -2.64 -7.22 -17.45
CA TRP A 85 -3.31 -6.65 -18.62
C TRP A 85 -2.52 -5.50 -19.26
N SER A 86 -2.02 -4.57 -18.44
CA SER A 86 -1.24 -3.42 -18.90
C SER A 86 -0.04 -3.18 -17.99
N PRO A 87 1.15 -3.69 -18.37
CA PRO A 87 2.40 -3.49 -17.61
C PRO A 87 2.73 -2.02 -17.34
N LYS A 88 2.52 -1.14 -18.33
CA LYS A 88 2.82 0.29 -18.18
C LYS A 88 1.94 0.94 -17.12
N LEU A 89 0.65 0.63 -17.13
CA LEU A 89 -0.30 1.16 -16.16
C LEU A 89 -0.08 0.56 -14.76
N ALA A 90 0.31 -0.71 -14.68
CA ALA A 90 0.70 -1.37 -13.43
C ALA A 90 1.91 -0.69 -12.75
N TRP A 91 2.96 -0.38 -13.53
CA TRP A 91 4.11 0.35 -13.02
C TRP A 91 3.80 1.80 -12.70
N PHE A 92 2.91 2.45 -13.47
CA PHE A 92 2.41 3.78 -13.14
C PHE A 92 1.68 3.79 -11.79
N GLY A 93 0.78 2.85 -11.54
CA GLY A 93 0.07 2.72 -10.26
C GLY A 93 1.03 2.49 -9.09
N PHE A 94 2.02 1.61 -9.26
CA PHE A 94 3.10 1.42 -8.28
C PHE A 94 3.88 2.71 -8.02
N GLY A 95 4.31 3.41 -9.07
CA GLY A 95 5.06 4.65 -8.96
C GLY A 95 4.26 5.76 -8.29
N LEU A 96 2.98 5.89 -8.64
CA LEU A 96 2.06 6.85 -8.03
C LEU A 96 1.91 6.60 -6.53
N ALA A 97 1.73 5.33 -6.15
CA ALA A 97 1.65 4.95 -4.75
C ALA A 97 2.96 5.24 -3.99
N LEU A 98 4.10 4.91 -4.59
CA LEU A 98 5.42 5.09 -3.99
C LEU A 98 5.75 6.57 -3.81
N VAL A 99 5.48 7.41 -4.80
CA VAL A 99 5.62 8.86 -4.70
C VAL A 99 4.74 9.41 -3.58
N GLY A 100 3.51 8.91 -3.46
CA GLY A 100 2.62 9.24 -2.34
C GLY A 100 3.23 8.95 -0.98
N VAL A 101 3.83 7.76 -0.80
CA VAL A 101 4.55 7.39 0.43
C VAL A 101 5.71 8.35 0.71
N VAL A 102 6.53 8.66 -0.30
CA VAL A 102 7.68 9.56 -0.13
C VAL A 102 7.24 10.96 0.28
N ILE A 103 6.17 11.49 -0.33
CA ILE A 103 5.61 12.80 0.02
C ILE A 103 5.06 12.79 1.46
N ALA A 104 4.36 11.72 1.86
CA ALA A 104 3.81 11.59 3.20
C ALA A 104 4.89 11.36 4.28
N ALA A 105 6.01 10.74 3.91
CA ALA A 105 7.10 10.42 4.85
C ALA A 105 7.75 11.67 5.44
N VAL A 106 7.92 12.73 4.66
CA VAL A 106 8.56 13.98 5.11
C VAL A 106 7.86 14.55 6.36
N PRO A 107 6.57 14.94 6.32
CA PRO A 107 5.91 15.51 7.48
C PRO A 107 5.74 14.51 8.64
N LEU A 108 5.66 13.20 8.39
CA LEU A 108 5.64 12.18 9.43
C LEU A 108 6.96 12.16 10.21
N LEU A 109 8.09 12.06 9.50
CA LEU A 109 9.42 11.95 10.10
C LEU A 109 9.90 13.25 10.74
N THR A 110 9.40 14.41 10.29
CA THR A 110 9.70 15.71 10.92
C THR A 110 8.71 16.06 12.05
N GLY A 111 7.79 15.17 12.41
CA GLY A 111 6.80 15.40 13.48
C GLY A 111 5.66 16.38 13.14
N LEU A 112 5.59 16.86 11.89
CA LEU A 112 4.56 17.78 11.38
C LEU A 112 3.23 17.07 11.02
N ALA A 113 3.17 15.75 11.17
CA ALA A 113 1.99 14.92 10.96
C ALA A 113 1.72 13.98 12.15
N SER A 114 1.65 14.55 13.36
CA SER A 114 1.35 13.82 14.60
C SER A 114 -0.17 13.68 14.82
N VAL A 115 -0.86 13.01 13.88
CA VAL A 115 -2.34 12.96 13.77
C VAL A 115 -2.95 11.57 13.95
N LEU A 116 -2.18 10.61 14.47
CA LEU A 116 -2.52 9.18 14.51
C LEU A 116 -2.77 8.63 13.08
N TYR A 117 -3.13 7.34 12.96
CA TYR A 117 -3.45 6.74 11.66
C TYR A 117 -4.88 7.05 11.18
N THR A 118 -5.71 7.68 12.02
CA THR A 118 -7.13 7.98 11.73
C THR A 118 -7.36 9.41 11.26
N PHE A 119 -6.44 10.34 11.59
CA PHE A 119 -6.52 11.75 11.17
C PHE A 119 -7.76 12.48 11.68
N TYR A 120 -8.28 12.09 12.86
CA TYR A 120 -9.48 12.71 13.44
C TYR A 120 -9.22 14.19 13.83
N PRO A 121 -10.12 15.12 13.46
CA PRO A 121 -10.10 16.50 13.97
C PRO A 121 -10.22 16.55 15.51
N PRO A 122 -9.69 17.58 16.19
CA PRO A 122 -9.20 18.88 15.68
C PRO A 122 -7.71 18.92 15.30
N VAL A 123 -6.99 17.79 15.37
CA VAL A 123 -5.55 17.77 15.09
C VAL A 123 -5.32 17.69 13.58
N HIS A 124 -4.51 18.60 13.04
CA HIS A 124 -4.23 18.71 11.61
C HIS A 124 -2.76 18.44 11.30
N ALA A 125 -2.51 17.76 10.19
CA ALA A 125 -1.17 17.53 9.67
C ALA A 125 -0.82 18.56 8.59
N HIS A 126 0.47 18.65 8.25
CA HIS A 126 0.92 19.38 7.07
C HIS A 126 0.20 18.89 5.79
N SER A 127 -0.18 19.80 4.89
CA SER A 127 -0.97 19.47 3.67
C SER A 127 -0.34 18.37 2.80
N ALA A 128 1.00 18.38 2.69
CA ALA A 128 1.75 17.34 1.99
C ALA A 128 1.43 15.92 2.47
N PHE A 129 1.16 15.73 3.76
CA PHE A 129 0.77 14.42 4.30
C PHE A 129 -0.50 13.89 3.63
N TYR A 130 -1.55 14.71 3.57
CA TYR A 130 -2.82 14.34 2.96
C TYR A 130 -2.70 14.08 1.45
N ILE A 131 -1.90 14.90 0.76
CA ILE A 131 -1.59 14.69 -0.67
C ILE A 131 -0.89 13.33 -0.85
N GLY A 132 0.13 13.04 -0.04
CA GLY A 132 0.89 11.80 -0.12
C GLY A 132 0.03 10.56 0.12
N VAL A 133 -0.77 10.54 1.19
CA VAL A 133 -1.69 9.43 1.48
C VAL A 133 -2.76 9.29 0.39
N THR A 134 -3.23 10.40 -0.19
CA THR A 134 -4.18 10.37 -1.31
C THR A 134 -3.56 9.73 -2.55
N LEU A 135 -2.32 10.07 -2.90
CA LEU A 135 -1.61 9.46 -4.03
C LEU A 135 -1.37 7.95 -3.82
N LEU A 136 -1.08 7.54 -2.58
CA LEU A 136 -1.03 6.12 -2.19
C LEU A 136 -2.35 5.40 -2.52
N VAL A 137 -3.48 5.99 -2.12
CA VAL A 137 -4.82 5.43 -2.38
C VAL A 137 -5.16 5.43 -3.88
N VAL A 138 -4.87 6.51 -4.61
CA VAL A 138 -5.14 6.55 -6.05
C VAL A 138 -4.29 5.53 -6.81
N GLY A 139 -3.05 5.30 -6.38
CA GLY A 139 -2.21 4.23 -6.94
C GLY A 139 -2.84 2.83 -6.78
N SER A 140 -3.50 2.56 -5.65
CA SER A 140 -4.21 1.30 -5.44
C SER A 140 -5.50 1.19 -6.26
N TRP A 141 -6.16 2.30 -6.59
CA TRP A 141 -7.30 2.28 -7.51
C TRP A 141 -6.88 1.91 -8.93
N VAL A 142 -5.74 2.42 -9.39
CA VAL A 142 -5.15 1.97 -10.67
C VAL A 142 -4.91 0.47 -10.64
N TRP A 143 -4.39 -0.06 -9.53
CA TRP A 143 -4.20 -1.49 -9.33
C TRP A 143 -5.51 -2.30 -9.38
N CYS A 144 -6.57 -1.82 -8.74
CA CYS A 144 -7.89 -2.45 -8.80
C CYS A 144 -8.43 -2.49 -10.24
N ALA A 145 -8.31 -1.39 -10.98
CA ALA A 145 -8.81 -1.29 -12.35
C ALA A 145 -8.12 -2.30 -13.28
N ILE A 146 -6.78 -2.41 -13.21
CA ILE A 146 -6.03 -3.36 -14.05
C ILE A 146 -6.18 -4.81 -13.62
N SER A 147 -6.37 -5.08 -12.32
CA SER A 147 -6.54 -6.45 -11.82
C SER A 147 -7.94 -6.97 -12.12
N GLY A 148 -8.95 -6.10 -12.12
CA GLY A 148 -10.32 -6.45 -12.52
C GLY A 148 -10.51 -6.60 -14.03
N SER A 149 -9.81 -5.79 -14.84
CA SER A 149 -10.02 -5.70 -16.29
C SER A 149 -9.91 -7.04 -17.06
N PRO A 150 -8.92 -7.92 -16.81
CA PRO A 150 -8.89 -9.25 -17.42
C PRO A 150 -10.17 -10.04 -17.23
N TYR A 151 -10.75 -10.01 -16.02
CA TYR A 151 -11.97 -10.77 -15.71
C TYR A 151 -13.20 -10.20 -16.44
N PHE A 152 -13.29 -8.87 -16.59
CA PHE A 152 -14.37 -8.23 -17.36
C PHE A 152 -14.22 -8.47 -18.88
N CYS A 153 -13.00 -8.44 -19.40
CA CYS A 153 -12.73 -8.68 -20.82
C CYS A 153 -12.96 -10.16 -21.18
N GLU A 154 -12.53 -11.08 -20.32
CA GLU A 154 -12.75 -12.51 -20.51
C GLU A 154 -14.24 -12.87 -20.40
N SER A 155 -14.95 -12.35 -19.39
CA SER A 155 -16.40 -12.62 -19.23
C SER A 155 -17.25 -12.06 -20.37
N SER A 156 -16.93 -10.87 -20.89
CA SER A 156 -17.60 -10.33 -22.08
C SER A 156 -17.28 -11.14 -23.34
N PHE A 157 -16.07 -11.70 -23.48
CA PHE A 157 -15.73 -12.63 -24.55
C PHE A 157 -16.58 -13.91 -24.48
N TRP A 158 -16.70 -14.57 -23.31
CA TRP A 158 -17.55 -15.75 -23.15
C TRP A 158 -19.05 -15.45 -23.31
N ALA A 159 -19.50 -14.27 -22.88
CA ALA A 159 -20.88 -13.82 -23.09
C ALA A 159 -21.20 -13.53 -24.56
N SER A 160 -20.19 -13.16 -25.36
CA SER A 160 -20.35 -12.84 -26.78
C SER A 160 -20.38 -14.06 -27.70
N LYS A 161 -19.96 -15.25 -27.23
CA LYS A 161 -20.03 -16.47 -28.04
C LYS A 161 -21.48 -16.93 -28.15
N PRO A 162 -22.01 -17.21 -29.35
CA PRO A 162 -23.32 -17.84 -29.48
C PRO A 162 -23.29 -19.14 -28.69
N LYS A 163 -24.29 -19.34 -27.82
CA LYS A 163 -24.48 -20.60 -27.09
C LYS A 163 -24.68 -21.69 -28.13
N PHE A 164 -23.62 -22.38 -28.54
CA PHE A 164 -23.77 -23.56 -29.36
C PHE A 164 -24.58 -24.56 -28.55
N ALA A 165 -25.79 -24.82 -29.05
CA ALA A 165 -26.76 -25.70 -28.47
C ALA A 165 -26.09 -27.02 -28.07
N ALA A 166 -26.30 -27.45 -26.82
CA ALA A 166 -26.18 -28.84 -26.46
C ALA A 166 -27.16 -29.63 -27.33
N LYS A 167 -26.67 -30.18 -28.44
CA LYS A 167 -27.34 -31.28 -29.14
C LYS A 167 -26.65 -32.55 -28.68
N ALA A 168 -27.31 -33.23 -27.74
CA ALA A 168 -27.23 -34.66 -27.56
C ALA A 168 -27.92 -35.36 -28.75
#